data_AF-A0A0B1SGF3-F1
#
_entry.id   AF-A0A0B1SGF3-F1
#
_cell.length_a   1.000
_cell.length_b   1.000
_cell.length_c   1.000
_cell.angle_alpha   90.00
_cell.angle_beta   90.00
_cell.angle_gamma   90.00
#
_symmetry.space_group_name_H-M   'P 1'
#
loop_
_entity.id
_entity.type
_entity.pdbx_description
1 polymer ?
#
loop_
_entity_poly.entity_id
_entity_poly.type
_entity_poly.pdbx_seq_one_letter_code
_entity_poly.pdbx_strand_id
1 'polypeptide(L)'
;MIKLIFALGFVCVLCDARRSIDPGFVKSRYETYLPEFLKKASPEARKEYYNIRTQPNNTIAQEKEKILAWAKKNKVEDEYKKREDAFKKFDEERNKNVLALISKLSSANSEYVKITENLQQTRSERFRKLREFMKKYPKEYRLITDLRALASAEAEMKEQRLRKGMNVLTKSKKN
;
A
#
# COMPACT_ATOMS: atom_id res chain seq x y z
N MET A 1 -5.38 31.99 -67.98
CA MET A 1 -4.69 33.02 -67.17
C MET A 1 -5.34 33.07 -65.78
N ILE A 2 -4.52 33.02 -64.72
CA ILE A 2 -4.79 33.45 -63.32
C ILE A 2 -5.91 32.67 -62.58
N LYS A 3 -5.54 31.65 -61.79
CA LYS A 3 -5.41 31.65 -60.29
C LYS A 3 -6.66 32.10 -59.53
N LEU A 4 -7.23 31.18 -58.72
CA LEU A 4 -7.49 31.45 -57.30
C LEU A 4 -7.69 30.16 -56.51
N ILE A 5 -7.04 30.16 -55.34
CA ILE A 5 -6.84 29.09 -54.36
C ILE A 5 -8.05 29.02 -53.45
N PHE A 6 -8.54 27.83 -53.12
CA PHE A 6 -9.12 27.55 -51.80
C PHE A 6 -8.78 26.12 -51.36
N ALA A 7 -8.34 26.05 -50.12
CA ALA A 7 -7.81 24.91 -49.40
C ALA A 7 -8.81 23.76 -49.24
N LEU A 8 -8.27 22.54 -49.14
CA LEU A 8 -8.73 21.37 -48.38
C LEU A 8 -7.71 20.27 -48.71
N GLY A 9 -6.68 20.04 -47.90
CA GLY A 9 -6.87 19.47 -46.58
C GLY A 9 -6.75 17.95 -46.68
N PHE A 10 -5.55 17.45 -46.96
CA PHE A 10 -5.17 16.06 -46.64
C PHE A 10 -3.63 15.95 -46.68
N VAL A 11 -2.98 16.69 -45.78
CA VAL A 11 -1.59 16.42 -45.44
C VAL A 11 -1.59 15.07 -44.72
N CYS A 12 -0.97 14.10 -45.37
CA CYS A 12 -0.66 12.73 -44.95
C CYS A 12 -0.38 12.58 -43.44
N VAL A 13 -1.43 12.47 -42.65
CA VAL A 13 -1.44 11.61 -41.47
C VAL A 13 -1.79 10.23 -42.02
N LEU A 14 -0.78 9.36 -42.13
CA LEU A 14 -0.83 7.89 -42.19
C LEU A 14 0.52 7.38 -42.73
N CYS A 15 1.63 7.87 -42.17
CA CYS A 15 2.81 7.00 -41.98
C CYS A 15 2.58 6.22 -40.68
N ASP A 16 1.54 5.39 -40.69
CA ASP A 16 1.29 4.40 -39.65
C ASP A 16 2.21 3.21 -39.97
N ALA A 17 3.51 3.42 -39.76
CA ALA A 17 4.45 2.33 -39.65
C ALA A 17 4.06 1.57 -38.37
N ARG A 18 3.10 0.65 -38.51
CA ARG A 18 2.96 -0.52 -37.65
C ARG A 18 4.32 -1.21 -37.63
N ARG A 19 5.18 -0.78 -36.70
CA ARG A 19 6.17 -1.68 -36.11
C ARG A 19 5.32 -2.78 -35.48
N SER A 20 5.12 -3.87 -36.21
CA SER A 20 4.81 -5.15 -35.60
C SER A 20 5.93 -5.39 -34.59
N ILE A 21 5.62 -5.15 -33.31
CA ILE A 21 6.46 -5.63 -32.23
C ILE A 21 6.46 -7.13 -32.41
N ASP A 22 7.60 -7.64 -32.87
CA ASP A 22 7.85 -9.07 -32.97
C ASP A 22 7.59 -9.67 -31.58
N PRO A 23 6.57 -10.53 -31.42
CA PRO A 23 6.22 -11.11 -30.13
C PRO A 23 7.31 -12.06 -29.60
N GLY A 24 8.34 -12.37 -30.40
CA GLY A 24 9.38 -13.33 -30.08
C GLY A 24 10.61 -12.80 -29.32
N PHE A 25 10.82 -11.48 -29.17
CA PHE A 25 12.15 -10.97 -28.77
C PHE A 25 12.20 -9.91 -27.66
N VAL A 26 11.27 -9.88 -26.71
CA VAL A 26 11.56 -9.30 -25.38
C VAL A 26 10.80 -10.07 -24.32
N LYS A 27 11.44 -11.08 -23.72
CA LYS A 27 10.97 -11.62 -22.44
C LYS A 27 11.06 -10.48 -21.41
N SER A 28 9.94 -9.79 -21.21
CA SER A 28 9.85 -8.59 -20.41
C SER A 28 10.44 -8.84 -19.01
N ARG A 29 11.26 -7.90 -18.49
CA ARG A 29 11.79 -7.96 -17.10
C ARG A 29 10.68 -8.12 -16.05
N TYR A 30 9.43 -7.84 -16.42
CA TYR A 30 8.25 -8.03 -15.57
C TYR A 30 7.79 -9.49 -15.49
N GLU A 31 8.15 -10.37 -16.43
CA GLU A 31 7.75 -11.79 -16.39
C GLU A 31 8.38 -12.56 -15.23
N THR A 32 9.60 -12.19 -14.84
CA THR A 32 10.32 -12.82 -13.72
C THR A 32 9.52 -12.72 -12.41
N TYR A 33 8.80 -11.61 -12.21
CA TYR A 33 8.02 -11.32 -11.01
C TYR A 33 6.58 -11.81 -11.06
N LEU A 34 6.14 -12.40 -12.18
CA LEU A 34 4.79 -12.94 -12.26
C LEU A 34 4.65 -14.19 -11.38
N PRO A 35 3.51 -14.37 -10.70
CA PRO A 35 3.12 -15.64 -10.13
C PRO A 35 3.22 -16.78 -11.15
N GLU A 36 3.60 -17.97 -10.70
CA GLU A 36 3.81 -19.16 -11.54
C GLU A 36 2.66 -19.41 -12.53
N PHE A 37 1.42 -19.36 -12.04
CA PHE A 37 0.21 -19.59 -12.85
C PHE A 37 0.00 -18.52 -13.94
N LEU A 38 0.49 -17.29 -13.74
CA LEU A 38 0.44 -16.24 -14.77
C LEU A 38 1.58 -16.37 -15.77
N LYS A 39 2.74 -16.90 -15.38
CA LYS A 39 3.84 -17.18 -16.33
C LYS A 39 3.40 -18.18 -17.39
N LYS A 40 2.60 -19.19 -17.01
CA LYS A 40 2.06 -20.22 -17.91
C LYS A 40 0.91 -19.74 -18.81
N ALA A 41 0.26 -18.64 -18.45
CA ALA A 41 -0.83 -18.06 -19.22
C ALA A 41 -0.31 -17.23 -20.41
N SER A 42 -1.07 -17.20 -21.51
CA SER A 42 -0.78 -16.32 -22.65
C SER A 42 -0.87 -14.83 -22.27
N PRO A 43 -0.27 -13.90 -23.03
CA PRO A 43 -0.41 -12.47 -22.78
C PRO A 43 -1.87 -11.99 -22.69
N GLU A 44 -2.75 -12.51 -23.54
CA GLU A 44 -4.19 -12.20 -23.56
C GLU A 44 -4.88 -12.74 -22.31
N ALA A 45 -4.55 -13.97 -21.89
CA ALA A 45 -5.06 -14.56 -20.68
C ALA A 45 -4.60 -13.79 -19.43
N ARG A 46 -3.36 -13.31 -19.39
CA ARG A 46 -2.88 -12.42 -18.31
C ARG A 46 -3.70 -11.13 -18.26
N LYS A 47 -4.03 -10.53 -19.41
CA LYS A 47 -4.89 -9.35 -19.48
C LYS A 47 -6.29 -9.63 -18.95
N GLU A 48 -6.88 -10.77 -19.30
CA GLU A 48 -8.19 -11.21 -18.77
C GLU A 48 -8.16 -11.35 -17.23
N TYR A 49 -7.11 -11.98 -16.69
CA TYR A 49 -6.93 -12.10 -15.24
C TYR A 49 -6.92 -10.73 -14.53
N TYR A 50 -6.11 -9.79 -15.02
CA TYR A 50 -6.03 -8.46 -14.40
C TYR A 50 -7.35 -7.70 -14.55
N ASN A 51 -8.03 -7.82 -15.69
CA ASN A 51 -9.34 -7.21 -15.88
C ASN A 51 -10.35 -7.71 -14.84
N ILE A 52 -10.35 -9.00 -14.50
CA ILE A 52 -11.20 -9.58 -13.44
C ILE A 52 -10.83 -8.97 -12.08
N ARG A 53 -9.53 -8.92 -11.76
CA ARG A 53 -8.99 -8.44 -10.47
C ARG A 53 -9.24 -6.96 -10.20
N THR A 54 -9.35 -6.15 -11.26
CA THR A 54 -9.55 -4.71 -11.14
C THR A 54 -11.01 -4.30 -11.29
N GLN A 55 -11.95 -5.24 -11.45
CA GLN A 55 -13.37 -4.90 -11.48
C GLN A 55 -13.84 -4.41 -10.11
N PRO A 56 -14.25 -3.13 -9.98
CA PRO A 56 -14.62 -2.57 -8.68
C PRO A 56 -15.94 -3.14 -8.14
N ASN A 57 -16.79 -3.68 -9.01
CA ASN A 57 -18.14 -4.15 -8.66
C ASN A 57 -18.19 -5.63 -8.28
N ASN A 58 -17.08 -6.37 -8.36
CA ASN A 58 -17.03 -7.76 -7.91
C ASN A 58 -16.86 -7.79 -6.39
N THR A 59 -17.63 -8.63 -5.71
CA THR A 59 -17.22 -9.07 -4.38
C THR A 59 -15.94 -9.91 -4.49
N ILE A 60 -15.16 -9.99 -3.41
CA ILE A 60 -13.95 -10.83 -3.39
C ILE A 60 -14.29 -12.30 -3.69
N ALA A 61 -15.45 -12.79 -3.25
CA ALA A 61 -15.93 -14.14 -3.56
C ALA A 61 -16.19 -14.30 -5.07
N GLN A 62 -16.92 -13.36 -5.68
CA GLN A 62 -17.18 -13.36 -7.12
C GLN A 62 -15.89 -13.23 -7.94
N GLU A 63 -14.93 -12.42 -7.48
CA GLU A 63 -13.61 -12.31 -8.10
C GLU A 63 -12.90 -13.67 -8.09
N LYS A 64 -12.85 -14.36 -6.93
CA LYS A 64 -12.22 -15.68 -6.81
C LYS A 64 -12.90 -16.74 -7.68
N GLU A 65 -14.22 -16.76 -7.75
CA GLU A 65 -14.96 -17.66 -8.64
C GLU A 65 -14.63 -17.39 -10.12
N LYS A 66 -14.60 -16.11 -10.54
CA LYS A 66 -14.22 -15.72 -11.91
C LYS A 66 -12.78 -16.07 -12.23
N ILE A 67 -11.85 -15.86 -11.30
CA ILE A 67 -10.44 -16.24 -11.49
C ILE A 67 -10.30 -17.77 -11.54
N LEU A 68 -11.06 -18.53 -10.75
CA LEU A 68 -11.05 -19.99 -10.81
C LEU A 68 -11.55 -20.50 -12.17
N ALA A 69 -12.63 -19.91 -12.70
CA ALA A 69 -13.13 -20.22 -14.04
C ALA A 69 -12.09 -19.86 -15.12
N TRP A 70 -11.43 -18.70 -14.99
CA TRP A 70 -10.32 -18.29 -15.85
C TRP A 70 -9.14 -19.28 -15.76
N ALA A 71 -8.80 -19.76 -14.57
CA ALA A 71 -7.68 -20.68 -14.35
C ALA A 71 -7.95 -22.05 -15.01
N LYS A 72 -9.20 -22.53 -14.91
CA LYS A 72 -9.68 -23.73 -15.63
C LYS A 72 -9.55 -23.59 -17.14
N LYS A 73 -10.08 -22.47 -17.68
CA LYS A 73 -10.00 -22.14 -19.12
C LYS A 73 -8.56 -22.14 -19.65
N ASN A 74 -7.62 -21.67 -18.82
CA ASN A 74 -6.21 -21.55 -19.18
C ASN A 74 -5.33 -22.71 -18.70
N LYS A 75 -5.92 -23.78 -18.13
CA LYS A 75 -5.21 -24.98 -17.64
C LYS A 75 -4.10 -24.68 -16.61
N VAL A 76 -4.38 -23.74 -15.71
CA VAL A 76 -3.49 -23.34 -14.59
C VAL A 76 -4.19 -23.42 -13.22
N GLU A 77 -5.24 -24.26 -13.14
CA GLU A 77 -6.08 -24.40 -11.94
C GLU A 77 -5.29 -24.87 -10.72
N ASP A 78 -4.40 -25.85 -10.89
CA ASP A 78 -3.65 -26.45 -9.78
C ASP A 78 -2.67 -25.44 -9.16
N GLU A 79 -1.95 -24.68 -9.99
CA GLU A 79 -1.05 -23.62 -9.52
C GLU A 79 -1.81 -22.47 -8.86
N TYR A 80 -2.99 -22.12 -9.41
CA TYR A 80 -3.84 -21.11 -8.80
C TYR A 80 -4.34 -21.55 -7.41
N LYS A 81 -4.86 -22.79 -7.28
CA LYS A 81 -5.31 -23.34 -5.99
C LYS A 81 -4.18 -23.41 -4.97
N LYS A 82 -3.01 -23.91 -5.37
CA LYS A 82 -1.82 -23.96 -4.51
C LYS A 82 -1.43 -22.57 -3.98
N ARG A 83 -1.54 -21.54 -4.82
CA ARG A 83 -1.31 -20.16 -4.40
C ARG A 83 -2.37 -19.70 -3.41
N GLU A 84 -3.65 -19.91 -3.67
CA GLU A 84 -4.73 -19.52 -2.76
C GLU A 84 -4.58 -20.16 -1.38
N ASP A 85 -4.21 -21.44 -1.32
CA ASP A 85 -3.94 -22.14 -0.05
C ASP A 85 -2.74 -21.55 0.70
N ALA A 86 -1.68 -21.18 -0.03
CA ALA A 86 -0.51 -20.52 0.56
C ALA A 86 -0.87 -19.12 1.12
N PHE A 87 -1.69 -18.35 0.40
CA PHE A 87 -2.19 -17.06 0.87
C PHE A 87 -3.08 -17.20 2.10
N LYS A 88 -3.97 -18.20 2.14
CA LYS A 88 -4.81 -18.47 3.30
C LYS A 88 -3.96 -18.75 4.55
N LYS A 89 -2.98 -19.65 4.46
CA LYS A 89 -2.06 -19.96 5.57
C LYS A 89 -1.25 -18.75 6.00
N PHE A 90 -0.77 -17.95 5.04
CA PHE A 90 -0.05 -16.72 5.32
C PHE A 90 -0.94 -15.70 6.07
N ASP A 91 -2.19 -15.53 5.65
CA ASP A 91 -3.14 -14.64 6.29
C ASP A 91 -3.47 -15.07 7.72
N GLU A 92 -3.68 -16.37 7.93
CA GLU A 92 -3.92 -16.95 9.27
C GLU A 92 -2.73 -16.70 10.21
N GLU A 93 -1.52 -16.99 9.76
CA GLU A 93 -0.29 -16.78 10.54
C GLU A 93 -0.03 -15.29 10.78
N ARG A 94 -0.25 -14.43 9.78
CA ARG A 94 -0.17 -12.97 9.95
C ARG A 94 -1.14 -12.50 11.03
N ASN A 95 -2.40 -12.91 10.96
CA ASN A 95 -3.43 -12.48 11.91
C ASN A 95 -3.10 -12.93 13.33
N LYS A 96 -2.63 -14.18 13.50
CA LYS A 96 -2.13 -14.68 14.78
C LYS A 96 -0.98 -13.83 15.33
N ASN A 97 -0.01 -13.48 14.49
CA ASN A 97 1.12 -12.64 14.88
C ASN A 97 0.70 -11.21 15.25
N VAL A 98 -0.25 -10.62 14.54
CA VAL A 98 -0.82 -9.31 14.87
C VAL A 98 -1.52 -9.35 16.23
N LEU A 99 -2.36 -10.35 16.48
CA LEU A 99 -3.06 -10.51 17.76
C LEU A 99 -2.07 -10.67 18.92
N ALA A 100 -1.02 -11.47 18.74
CA ALA A 100 0.04 -11.65 19.74
C ALA A 100 0.82 -10.36 20.04
N LEU A 101 0.95 -9.46 19.05
CA LEU A 101 1.60 -8.17 19.23
C LEU A 101 0.68 -7.18 19.97
N ILE A 102 -0.60 -7.14 19.58
CA ILE A 102 -1.61 -6.29 20.23
C ILE A 102 -1.76 -6.66 21.71
N SER A 103 -1.79 -7.96 22.05
CA SER A 103 -1.95 -8.41 23.44
C SER A 103 -0.78 -7.99 24.34
N LYS A 104 0.42 -7.86 23.79
CA LYS A 104 1.62 -7.39 24.50
C LYS A 104 1.74 -5.86 24.54
N LEU A 105 1.14 -5.16 23.58
CA LEU A 105 1.34 -3.73 23.37
C LEU A 105 0.95 -2.89 24.59
N SER A 106 -0.16 -3.23 25.27
CA SER A 106 -0.62 -2.49 26.45
C SER A 106 0.38 -2.53 27.60
N SER A 107 0.89 -3.72 27.94
CA SER A 107 1.89 -3.89 29.02
C SER A 107 3.21 -3.22 28.66
N ALA A 108 3.69 -3.41 27.42
CA ALA A 108 4.90 -2.74 26.92
C ALA A 108 4.75 -1.22 26.96
N ASN A 109 3.58 -0.68 26.60
CA ASN A 109 3.31 0.75 26.65
C ASN A 109 3.33 1.28 28.10
N SER A 110 2.83 0.52 29.07
CA SER A 110 2.92 0.89 30.50
C SER A 110 4.38 0.99 30.96
N GLU A 111 5.22 0.01 30.61
CA GLU A 111 6.66 0.05 30.89
C GLU A 111 7.35 1.24 30.21
N TYR A 112 7.03 1.51 28.94
CA TYR A 112 7.55 2.67 28.21
C TYR A 112 7.20 3.98 28.92
N VAL A 113 5.92 4.17 29.31
CA VAL A 113 5.44 5.37 29.99
C VAL A 113 6.19 5.58 31.30
N LYS A 114 6.37 4.53 32.11
CA LYS A 114 7.17 4.59 33.36
C LYS A 114 8.60 5.06 33.09
N ILE A 115 9.20 4.66 31.98
CA ILE A 115 10.53 5.14 31.58
C ILE A 115 10.46 6.62 31.17
N THR A 116 9.47 7.06 30.38
CA THR A 116 9.46 8.44 29.87
C THR A 116 8.98 9.48 30.86
N GLU A 117 8.07 9.12 31.77
CA GLU A 117 7.47 10.04 32.75
C GLU A 117 8.25 10.11 34.06
N ASN A 118 9.22 9.22 34.29
CA ASN A 118 10.09 9.35 35.45
C ASN A 118 10.98 10.61 35.31
N LEU A 119 10.66 11.61 36.12
CA LEU A 119 11.33 12.91 36.20
C LEU A 119 12.61 12.89 37.06
N GLN A 120 12.80 11.84 37.87
CA GLN A 120 13.93 11.72 38.80
C GLN A 120 15.22 11.19 38.14
N GLN A 121 15.14 10.78 36.87
CA GLN A 121 16.31 10.28 36.13
C GLN A 121 16.90 11.38 35.24
N THR A 122 18.19 11.27 34.97
CA THR A 122 18.88 12.07 33.96
C THR A 122 18.49 11.66 32.54
N ARG A 123 18.76 12.54 31.56
CA ARG A 123 18.53 12.24 30.14
C ARG A 123 19.31 11.00 29.69
N SER A 124 20.56 10.87 30.11
CA SER A 124 21.42 9.72 29.76
C SER A 124 20.87 8.40 30.29
N GLU A 125 20.34 8.38 31.52
CA GLU A 125 19.70 7.19 32.09
C GLU A 125 18.41 6.82 31.37
N ARG A 126 17.58 7.82 31.01
CA ARG A 126 16.37 7.59 30.21
C ARG A 126 16.73 6.96 28.86
N PHE A 127 17.72 7.49 28.15
CA PHE A 127 18.18 6.92 26.87
C PHE A 127 18.70 5.48 27.03
N ARG A 128 19.45 5.19 28.10
CA ARG A 128 19.90 3.82 28.40
C ARG A 128 18.71 2.88 28.60
N LYS A 129 17.75 3.24 29.45
CA LYS A 129 16.55 2.43 29.72
C LYS A 129 15.69 2.23 28.47
N LEU A 130 15.55 3.24 27.62
CA LEU A 130 14.84 3.11 26.34
C LEU A 130 15.57 2.17 25.37
N ARG A 131 16.92 2.16 25.35
CA ARG A 131 17.68 1.17 24.56
C ARG A 131 17.48 -0.25 25.10
N GLU A 132 17.47 -0.43 26.41
CA GLU A 132 17.19 -1.73 27.04
C GLU A 132 15.76 -2.19 26.73
N PHE A 133 14.80 -1.28 26.82
CA PHE A 133 13.41 -1.51 26.44
C PHE A 133 13.29 -1.91 24.96
N MET A 134 13.96 -1.20 24.04
CA MET A 134 13.96 -1.52 22.61
C MET A 134 14.54 -2.91 22.33
N LYS A 135 15.58 -3.33 23.06
CA LYS A 135 16.13 -4.69 22.95
C LYS A 135 15.14 -5.74 23.44
N LYS A 136 14.42 -5.45 24.54
CA LYS A 136 13.43 -6.35 25.15
C LYS A 136 12.14 -6.45 24.30
N TYR A 137 11.71 -5.34 23.70
CA TYR A 137 10.44 -5.19 22.98
C TYR A 137 10.61 -4.46 21.64
N PRO A 138 11.35 -5.02 20.67
CA PRO A 138 11.71 -4.29 19.46
C PRO A 138 10.50 -3.93 18.59
N LYS A 139 9.49 -4.81 18.52
CA LYS A 139 8.28 -4.59 17.71
C LYS A 139 7.32 -3.63 18.39
N GLU A 140 7.09 -3.82 19.69
CA GLU A 140 6.21 -2.98 20.49
C GLU A 140 6.78 -1.57 20.59
N TYR A 141 8.10 -1.42 20.78
CA TYR A 141 8.75 -0.10 20.80
C TYR A 141 8.46 0.67 19.51
N ARG A 142 8.62 0.05 18.34
CA ARG A 142 8.33 0.69 17.05
C ARG A 142 6.87 1.13 16.96
N LEU A 143 5.92 0.26 17.32
CA LEU A 143 4.50 0.63 17.30
C LEU A 143 4.17 1.75 18.30
N ILE A 144 4.73 1.68 19.51
CA ILE A 144 4.57 2.69 20.57
C ILE A 144 5.06 4.06 20.10
N THR A 145 6.17 4.11 19.37
CA THR A 145 6.70 5.36 18.81
C THR A 145 5.85 5.88 17.65
N ASP A 146 5.42 4.99 16.75
CA ASP A 146 4.58 5.36 15.61
C ASP A 146 3.21 5.91 16.09
N LEU A 147 2.58 5.23 17.06
CA LEU A 147 1.31 5.66 17.66
C LEU A 147 1.43 7.03 18.35
N ARG A 148 2.53 7.30 19.04
CA ARG A 148 2.78 8.60 19.65
C ARG A 148 2.97 9.69 18.62
N ALA A 149 3.71 9.42 17.53
CA ALA A 149 3.90 10.40 16.46
C ALA A 149 2.55 10.79 15.83
N LEU A 150 1.67 9.81 15.60
CA LEU A 150 0.31 10.05 15.11
C LEU A 150 -0.51 10.89 16.11
N ALA A 151 -0.48 10.53 17.40
CA ALA A 151 -1.23 11.25 18.45
C ALA A 151 -0.73 12.69 18.66
N SER A 152 0.59 12.92 18.61
CA SER A 152 1.18 14.25 18.74
C SER A 152 0.77 15.18 17.60
N ALA A 153 0.74 14.68 16.36
CA ALA A 153 0.31 15.47 15.20
C ALA A 153 -1.13 16.00 15.37
N GLU A 154 -2.02 15.17 15.92
CA GLU A 154 -3.39 15.58 16.23
C GLU A 154 -3.46 16.65 17.33
N ALA A 155 -2.66 16.48 18.40
CA ALA A 155 -2.59 17.45 19.50
C ALA A 155 -2.04 18.81 19.03
N GLU A 156 -0.98 18.80 18.22
CA GLU A 156 -0.38 20.01 17.65
C GLU A 156 -1.36 20.75 16.73
N MET A 157 -2.08 20.03 15.85
CA MET A 157 -3.12 20.64 15.02
C MET A 157 -4.22 21.30 15.86
N LYS A 158 -4.62 20.66 16.97
CA LYS A 158 -5.61 21.22 17.90
C LYS A 158 -5.09 22.48 18.59
N GLU A 159 -3.85 22.47 19.08
CA GLU A 159 -3.21 23.63 19.70
C GLU A 159 -3.14 24.82 18.72
N GLN A 160 -2.72 24.56 17.46
CA GLN A 160 -2.65 25.60 16.44
C GLN A 160 -4.01 26.25 16.15
N ARG A 161 -5.09 25.46 16.10
CA ARG A 161 -6.46 25.99 15.94
C ARG A 161 -6.86 26.88 17.11
N LEU A 162 -6.58 26.45 18.33
CA LEU A 162 -6.87 27.24 19.55
C LEU A 162 -6.09 28.57 19.54
N ARG A 163 -4.79 28.53 19.22
CA ARG A 163 -3.95 29.75 19.13
C ARG A 163 -4.45 30.72 18.08
N LYS A 164 -4.85 30.23 16.90
CA LYS A 164 -5.46 31.07 15.86
C LYS A 164 -6.77 31.70 16.34
N GLY A 165 -7.65 30.94 16.98
CA GLY A 165 -8.91 31.45 17.54
C GLY A 165 -8.70 32.53 18.61
N MET A 166 -7.76 32.32 19.55
CA MET A 166 -7.41 33.32 20.56
C MET A 166 -6.85 34.61 19.93
N ASN A 167 -6.00 34.51 18.91
CA ASN A 167 -5.45 35.67 18.22
C ASN A 167 -6.53 36.50 17.48
N VAL A 168 -7.59 35.86 16.98
CA VAL A 168 -8.74 36.55 16.37
C VAL A 168 -9.52 37.32 17.45
N LEU A 169 -9.80 36.70 18.59
CA LEU A 169 -10.54 37.32 19.69
C LEU A 169 -9.78 38.50 20.31
N THR A 170 -8.45 38.39 20.46
CA THR A 170 -7.63 39.48 21.00
C THR A 170 -7.53 40.67 20.04
N LYS A 171 -7.53 40.43 18.72
CA LYS A 171 -7.58 41.49 17.70
C LYS A 171 -8.94 42.18 17.66
N SER A 172 -10.03 41.46 17.87
CA SER A 172 -11.39 42.01 17.90
C SER A 172 -11.67 42.89 19.13
N LYS A 173 -10.96 42.71 20.25
CA LYS A 173 -11.12 43.53 21.46
C LYS A 173 -10.31 44.83 21.47
N LYS A 174 -9.43 45.03 20.48
CA LYS A 174 -8.56 46.23 20.37
C LYS A 174 -9.09 47.27 19.38
N ASN A 175 -10.20 46.98 18.70
CA ASN A 175 -10.95 47.90 17.85
C ASN A 175 -12.27 48.24 18.53
#